data_AF-Q22592-F1
#
_entry.id   AF-Q22592-F1
#
_cell.length_a   1.000
_cell.length_b   1.000
_cell.length_c   1.000
_cell.angle_alpha   90.00
_cell.angle_beta   90.00
_cell.angle_gamma   90.00
#
_symmetry.space_group_name_H-M   'P 1'
#
loop_
_entity.id
_entity.type
_entity.pdbx_description
1 polymer ?
#
loop_
_entity_poly.entity_id
_entity_poly.type
_entity_poly.pdbx_seq_one_letter_code
_entity_poly.pdbx_strand_id
1 'polypeptide(L)'
;MTTQRSHICLNCQHPLRLDFTQRRPDSADSEKKSETVITEALTGHSRNLMKLISDAQFPSDAPVCNDCSDALRNEMDAQVATLDDEIKTYQTYINYLKENHPTTSIPDLKAKLQNVSDEEKELEQQLKKLLAEEEQLDLDLQTKRRTAEAASEKSGELWKKYRDNLRQVFEDQDELHSLEAERQYAEVQHRKLTDTNVLDLCFHIWVDGIVGEINGFRLGYLKDAPVEFTEINAALGQIVLLLEILLERIGVQHHELMPVAMGSHSYIKLRRNGIDMETYALYGQGTPLSGSSGIDPGIRRFLQLLEFLLKELKDRNKNFKPPYQIHADSLVDNGVKYNAVMTLNTDVRWTRAMALMLTDLKAACAQCDALRSPI
;
A
#
# COMPACT_ATOMS: atom_id res chain seq x y z
N MET A 1 116.94 38.60 -14.05
CA MET A 1 116.66 37.20 -14.37
C MET A 1 115.16 36.98 -14.24
N THR A 2 114.41 37.00 -15.35
CA THR A 2 112.98 36.60 -15.35
C THR A 2 112.46 36.51 -16.80
N THR A 3 112.53 35.30 -17.35
CA THR A 3 111.68 34.70 -18.41
C THR A 3 111.21 35.57 -19.59
N GLN A 4 111.96 35.57 -20.71
CA GLN A 4 111.40 35.84 -22.04
C GLN A 4 110.39 34.74 -22.39
N ARG A 5 109.09 35.07 -22.40
CA ARG A 5 108.03 34.20 -22.94
C ARG A 5 108.20 34.11 -24.46
N SER A 6 108.42 32.92 -25.00
CA SER A 6 108.34 32.67 -26.44
C SER A 6 106.87 32.65 -26.86
N HIS A 7 106.45 33.64 -27.66
CA HIS A 7 105.12 33.66 -28.26
C HIS A 7 105.12 32.81 -29.53
N ILE A 8 104.00 32.12 -29.79
CA ILE A 8 103.83 31.18 -30.91
C ILE A 8 102.56 31.59 -31.65
N CYS A 9 102.55 31.54 -32.98
CA CYS A 9 101.34 31.78 -33.76
C CYS A 9 100.28 30.70 -33.47
N LEU A 10 99.06 31.12 -33.12
CA LEU A 10 97.93 30.24 -32.84
C LEU A 10 97.48 29.38 -34.03
N ASN A 11 97.84 29.77 -35.26
CA ASN A 11 97.48 29.07 -36.48
C ASN A 11 98.62 28.16 -36.98
N CYS A 12 99.78 28.74 -37.32
CA CYS A 12 100.90 28.00 -37.93
C CYS A 12 101.95 27.47 -36.94
N GLN A 13 101.78 27.71 -35.64
CA GLN A 13 102.71 27.30 -34.57
C GLN A 13 104.16 27.79 -34.72
N HIS A 14 104.42 28.79 -35.56
CA HIS A 14 105.74 29.38 -35.71
C HIS A 14 106.06 30.36 -34.56
N PRO A 15 107.31 30.40 -34.08
CA PRO A 15 107.73 31.32 -33.03
C PRO A 15 107.68 32.77 -33.53
N LEU A 16 107.03 33.64 -32.75
CA LEU A 16 106.86 35.04 -33.04
C LEU A 16 107.85 35.88 -32.24
N ARG A 17 108.51 36.82 -32.90
CA ARG A 17 109.20 37.94 -32.24
C ARG A 17 108.22 39.10 -32.15
N LEU A 18 107.74 39.40 -30.94
CA LEU A 18 106.88 40.54 -30.69
C LEU A 18 107.73 41.78 -30.40
N ASP A 19 107.68 42.76 -31.29
CA ASP A 19 108.15 44.13 -31.02
C ASP A 19 106.97 44.93 -30.43
N PHE A 20 106.92 45.07 -29.11
CA PHE A 20 105.88 45.85 -28.43
C PHE A 20 106.22 47.35 -28.52
N THR A 21 105.82 48.00 -29.61
CA THR A 21 105.63 49.46 -29.64
C THR A 21 104.15 49.76 -29.45
N GLN A 22 103.78 50.10 -28.21
CA GLN A 22 102.41 50.42 -27.82
C GLN A 22 101.89 51.67 -28.55
N ARG A 23 100.72 51.55 -29.18
CA ARG A 23 99.72 52.63 -29.20
C ARG A 23 98.45 52.09 -28.55
N ARG A 24 98.01 52.77 -27.48
CA ARG A 24 96.67 52.60 -26.89
C ARG A 24 95.62 52.86 -27.98
N PRO A 25 94.69 51.93 -28.25
CA PRO A 25 93.42 52.29 -28.84
C PRO A 25 92.57 52.92 -27.74
N ASP A 26 92.12 54.16 -27.95
CA ASP A 26 91.05 54.74 -27.13
C ASP A 26 89.79 53.88 -27.28
N SER A 27 89.16 53.61 -26.15
CA SER A 27 87.94 52.81 -26.01
C SER A 27 86.83 53.35 -26.91
N ALA A 28 86.46 52.58 -27.93
CA ALA A 28 85.17 52.70 -28.60
C ALA A 28 84.41 51.40 -28.34
N ASP A 29 83.36 51.51 -27.53
CA ASP A 29 82.30 50.50 -27.41
C ASP A 29 81.64 50.34 -28.79
N SER A 30 82.13 49.42 -29.62
CA SER A 30 81.46 48.99 -30.84
C SER A 30 80.61 47.75 -30.54
N GLU A 31 79.29 47.94 -30.64
CA GLU A 31 78.24 46.95 -30.43
C GLU A 31 78.53 45.62 -31.17
N LYS A 32 78.65 44.54 -30.39
CA LYS A 32 78.80 43.13 -30.82
C LYS A 32 77.54 42.53 -31.50
N LYS A 33 76.88 43.25 -32.42
CA LYS A 33 75.58 42.82 -32.98
C LYS A 33 75.61 42.24 -34.40
N SER A 34 76.75 42.24 -35.09
CA SER A 34 76.85 41.71 -36.47
C SER A 34 77.79 40.51 -36.63
N GLU A 35 78.33 39.97 -35.54
CA GLU A 35 79.37 38.92 -35.61
C GLU A 35 78.83 37.53 -36.02
N THR A 36 77.53 37.26 -35.94
CA THR A 36 76.99 35.90 -36.12
C THR A 36 76.97 35.42 -37.58
N VAL A 37 76.64 36.28 -38.54
CA VAL A 37 76.44 35.84 -39.94
C VAL A 37 77.77 35.56 -40.64
N ILE A 38 78.79 36.39 -40.41
CA ILE A 38 80.11 36.23 -41.05
C ILE A 38 80.89 35.09 -40.40
N THR A 39 80.81 34.95 -39.07
CA THR A 39 81.47 33.82 -38.38
C THR A 39 80.87 32.48 -38.77
N GLU A 40 79.62 32.44 -39.24
CA GLU A 40 78.98 31.21 -39.65
C GLU A 40 79.47 30.65 -41.01
N ALA A 41 79.92 31.54 -41.90
CA ALA A 41 80.38 31.19 -43.24
C ALA A 41 81.88 30.80 -43.30
N LEU A 42 82.70 31.19 -42.32
CA LEU A 42 84.13 30.85 -42.23
C LEU A 42 84.38 29.33 -42.07
N THR A 43 85.42 28.84 -42.76
CA THR A 43 85.90 27.46 -42.60
C THR A 43 86.26 27.19 -41.14
N GLY A 44 86.13 25.94 -40.68
CA GLY A 44 86.22 25.61 -39.24
C GLY A 44 87.49 26.09 -38.53
N HIS A 45 88.62 26.19 -39.25
CA HIS A 45 89.87 26.72 -38.71
C HIS A 45 89.84 28.26 -38.60
N SER A 46 89.39 28.95 -39.66
CA SER A 46 89.27 30.40 -39.71
C SER A 46 88.18 30.95 -38.80
N ARG A 47 87.08 30.20 -38.61
CA ARG A 47 86.03 30.50 -37.63
C ARG A 47 86.59 30.54 -36.21
N ASN A 48 87.40 29.53 -35.85
CA ASN A 48 88.02 29.47 -34.53
C ASN A 48 89.05 30.60 -34.36
N LEU A 49 89.89 30.84 -35.37
CA LEU A 49 90.86 31.93 -35.36
C LEU A 49 90.18 33.29 -35.21
N MET A 50 89.11 33.56 -35.98
CA MET A 50 88.34 34.80 -35.92
C MET A 50 87.70 34.98 -34.55
N LYS A 51 87.13 33.91 -33.97
CA LYS A 51 86.57 33.95 -32.63
C LYS A 51 87.63 34.24 -31.56
N LEU A 52 88.80 33.60 -31.65
CA LEU A 52 89.95 33.87 -30.77
C LEU A 52 90.46 35.31 -30.89
N ILE A 53 90.50 35.86 -32.11
CA ILE A 53 90.90 37.26 -32.36
C ILE A 53 89.84 38.23 -31.84
N SER A 54 88.54 37.93 -32.01
CA SER A 54 87.43 38.77 -31.56
C SER A 54 87.27 38.78 -30.04
N ASP A 55 87.67 37.69 -29.37
CA ASP A 55 87.65 37.57 -27.91
C ASP A 55 88.95 38.08 -27.24
N ALA A 56 90.01 38.38 -28.00
CA ALA A 56 91.29 38.86 -27.48
C ALA A 56 91.21 40.33 -27.01
N GLN A 57 91.51 40.59 -25.74
CA GLN A 57 91.57 41.95 -25.19
C GLN A 57 92.92 42.62 -25.44
N PHE A 58 93.97 41.81 -25.57
CA PHE A 58 95.31 42.28 -25.88
C PHE A 58 95.84 41.57 -27.14
N PRO A 59 96.66 42.24 -27.96
CA PRO A 59 97.36 41.60 -29.08
C PRO A 59 98.23 40.40 -28.65
N SER A 60 98.54 40.29 -27.37
CA SER A 60 99.22 39.15 -26.75
C SER A 60 98.34 37.92 -26.56
N ASP A 61 97.01 38.07 -26.57
CA ASP A 61 96.05 37.00 -26.26
C ASP A 61 95.74 36.14 -27.49
N ALA A 62 95.81 36.74 -28.69
CA ALA A 62 95.68 36.04 -29.95
C ALA A 62 96.86 36.32 -30.91
N PRO A 63 98.09 35.84 -30.61
CA PRO A 63 99.24 36.01 -31.49
C PRO A 63 99.07 35.22 -32.80
N VAL A 64 99.03 35.92 -33.92
CA VAL A 64 98.93 35.36 -35.28
C VAL A 64 100.07 35.92 -36.14
N CYS A 65 100.71 35.11 -37.00
CA CYS A 65 101.71 35.64 -37.93
C CYS A 65 101.05 36.38 -39.10
N ASN A 66 101.78 37.30 -39.75
CA ASN A 66 101.25 38.08 -40.88
C ASN A 66 100.64 37.19 -41.97
N ASP A 67 101.26 36.05 -42.29
CA ASP A 67 100.75 35.13 -43.30
C ASP A 67 99.36 34.56 -42.93
N CYS A 68 99.15 34.29 -41.64
CA CYS A 68 97.88 33.75 -41.15
C CYS A 68 96.81 34.83 -40.97
N SER A 69 97.19 36.07 -40.63
CA SER A 69 96.25 37.20 -40.63
C SER A 69 95.83 37.57 -42.05
N ASP A 70 96.75 37.54 -43.02
CA ASP A 70 96.45 37.79 -44.42
C ASP A 70 95.58 36.68 -45.02
N ALA A 71 95.83 35.43 -44.67
CA ALA A 71 94.95 34.31 -45.05
C ALA A 71 93.52 34.48 -44.52
N LEU A 72 93.35 34.84 -43.24
CA LEU A 72 92.03 35.10 -42.66
C LEU A 72 91.34 36.29 -43.34
N ARG A 73 92.08 37.38 -43.58
CA ARG A 73 91.56 38.58 -44.25
C ARG A 73 91.08 38.26 -45.66
N ASN A 74 91.86 37.50 -46.43
CA ASN A 74 91.47 37.09 -47.77
C ASN A 74 90.22 36.19 -47.77
N GLU A 75 90.06 35.31 -46.77
CA GLU A 75 88.84 34.49 -46.63
C GLU A 75 87.62 35.35 -46.27
N MET A 76 87.76 36.31 -45.36
CA MET A 76 86.70 37.26 -45.04
C MET A 76 86.33 38.14 -46.24
N ASP A 77 87.31 38.67 -46.98
CA ASP A 77 87.07 39.47 -48.18
C ASP A 77 86.33 38.66 -49.26
N ALA A 78 86.65 37.37 -49.42
CA ALA A 78 85.91 36.48 -50.32
C ALA A 78 84.46 36.24 -49.88
N GLN A 79 84.20 36.12 -48.58
CA GLN A 79 82.84 35.96 -48.06
C GLN A 79 82.02 37.23 -48.19
N VAL A 80 82.62 38.39 -47.93
CA VAL A 80 81.99 39.69 -48.17
C VAL A 80 81.62 39.83 -49.64
N ALA A 81 82.53 39.47 -50.56
CA ALA A 81 82.25 39.48 -51.99
C ALA A 81 81.10 38.52 -52.39
N THR A 82 80.99 37.37 -51.72
CA THR A 82 79.90 36.39 -51.96
C THR A 82 78.56 36.94 -51.47
N LEU A 83 78.51 37.50 -50.25
CA LEU A 83 77.31 38.14 -49.71
C LEU A 83 76.90 39.37 -50.53
N ASP A 84 77.85 40.15 -51.04
CA ASP A 84 77.56 41.26 -51.95
C ASP A 84 76.95 40.78 -53.28
N ASP A 85 77.36 39.61 -53.78
CA ASP A 85 76.76 39.00 -54.96
C ASP A 85 75.35 38.43 -54.67
N GLU A 86 75.15 37.83 -53.49
CA GLU A 86 73.82 37.43 -53.02
C GLU A 86 72.88 38.63 -52.86
N ILE A 87 73.35 39.73 -52.27
CA ILE A 87 72.57 40.97 -52.17
C ILE A 87 72.23 41.50 -53.56
N LYS A 88 73.18 41.50 -54.50
CA LYS A 88 72.92 41.90 -55.89
C LYS A 88 71.90 40.98 -56.57
N THR A 89 71.97 39.68 -56.36
CA THR A 89 71.00 38.72 -56.93
C THR A 89 69.61 38.85 -56.29
N TYR A 90 69.50 39.07 -54.99
CA TYR A 90 68.22 39.40 -54.36
C TYR A 90 67.67 40.75 -54.84
N GLN A 91 68.55 41.75 -55.04
CA GLN A 91 68.15 43.04 -55.59
C GLN A 91 67.67 42.91 -57.04
N THR A 92 68.35 42.12 -57.89
CA THR A 92 67.87 41.85 -59.26
C THR A 92 66.56 41.08 -59.24
N TYR A 93 66.36 40.13 -58.33
CA TYR A 93 65.07 39.43 -58.19
C TYR A 93 63.94 40.36 -57.69
N ILE A 94 64.23 41.22 -56.70
CA ILE A 94 63.28 42.25 -56.24
C ILE A 94 62.93 43.22 -57.38
N ASN A 95 63.91 43.63 -58.18
CA ASN A 95 63.70 44.50 -59.33
C ASN A 95 62.91 43.78 -60.44
N TYR A 96 63.22 42.51 -60.72
CA TYR A 96 62.46 41.65 -61.61
C TYR A 96 60.99 41.53 -61.16
N LEU A 97 60.73 41.35 -59.87
CA LEU A 97 59.37 41.33 -59.32
C LEU A 97 58.68 42.70 -59.46
N LYS A 98 59.39 43.81 -59.25
CA LYS A 98 58.86 45.17 -59.43
C LYS A 98 58.55 45.50 -60.90
N GLU A 99 59.35 45.01 -61.84
CA GLU A 99 59.17 45.23 -63.29
C GLU A 99 58.08 44.33 -63.89
N ASN A 100 58.04 43.04 -63.52
CA ASN A 100 57.07 42.07 -64.05
C ASN A 100 55.73 42.05 -63.31
N HIS A 101 55.69 42.55 -62.08
CA HIS A 101 54.46 42.91 -61.38
C HIS A 101 54.43 44.42 -61.20
N PRO A 102 54.16 45.19 -62.28
CA PRO A 102 54.03 46.62 -62.18
C PRO A 102 53.00 46.92 -61.09
N THR A 103 53.33 47.91 -60.27
CA THR A 103 52.57 48.43 -59.12
C THR A 103 51.13 48.89 -59.44
N THR A 104 50.67 48.65 -60.67
CA THR A 104 49.31 48.81 -61.18
C THR A 104 48.26 47.97 -60.42
N SER A 105 48.64 46.92 -59.69
CA SER A 105 47.70 46.16 -58.82
C SER A 105 47.75 46.52 -57.34
N ILE A 106 48.56 47.51 -56.89
CA ILE A 106 48.48 48.01 -55.50
C ILE A 106 47.04 48.42 -55.13
N PRO A 107 46.29 49.17 -55.96
CA PRO A 107 44.90 49.48 -55.62
C PRO A 107 44.02 48.23 -55.56
N ASP A 108 44.19 47.25 -56.46
CA ASP A 108 43.41 46.01 -56.45
C ASP A 108 43.73 45.11 -55.25
N LEU A 109 45.00 44.99 -54.88
CA LEU A 109 45.44 44.24 -53.70
C LEU A 109 45.01 44.93 -52.41
N LYS A 110 45.07 46.27 -52.35
CA LYS A 110 44.50 47.04 -51.24
C LYS A 110 42.99 46.85 -51.15
N ALA A 111 42.28 46.86 -52.28
CA ALA A 111 40.84 46.58 -52.32
C ALA A 111 40.54 45.15 -51.88
N LYS A 112 41.32 44.15 -52.31
CA LYS A 112 41.19 42.76 -51.84
C LYS A 112 41.48 42.61 -50.34
N LEU A 113 42.53 43.24 -49.84
CA LEU A 113 42.88 43.21 -48.41
C LEU A 113 41.79 43.90 -47.58
N GLN A 114 41.23 45.00 -48.08
CA GLN A 114 40.10 45.68 -47.46
C GLN A 114 38.85 44.79 -47.47
N ASN A 115 38.51 44.17 -48.60
CA ASN A 115 37.37 43.23 -48.68
C ASN A 115 37.53 42.06 -47.72
N VAL A 116 38.71 41.42 -47.67
CA VAL A 116 38.98 40.31 -46.73
C VAL A 116 38.92 40.79 -45.28
N SER A 117 39.43 41.99 -44.97
CA SER A 117 39.33 42.56 -43.62
C SER A 117 37.89 42.89 -43.22
N ASP A 118 37.07 43.32 -44.18
CA ASP A 118 35.65 43.60 -43.94
C ASP A 118 34.85 42.29 -43.81
N GLU A 119 35.17 41.26 -44.59
CA GLU A 119 34.64 39.89 -44.44
C GLU A 119 35.03 39.25 -43.10
N GLU A 120 36.28 39.38 -42.67
CA GLU A 120 36.76 38.91 -41.37
C GLU A 120 35.98 39.57 -40.23
N LYS A 121 35.81 40.90 -40.28
CA LYS A 121 35.01 41.63 -39.28
C LYS A 121 33.55 41.19 -39.26
N GLU A 122 32.95 40.92 -40.42
CA GLU A 122 31.57 40.44 -40.51
C GLU A 122 31.45 39.03 -39.91
N LEU A 123 32.38 38.12 -40.24
CA LEU A 123 32.42 36.77 -39.67
C LEU A 123 32.66 36.78 -38.16
N GLU A 124 33.54 37.65 -37.65
CA GLU A 124 33.74 37.85 -36.22
C GLU A 124 32.47 38.34 -35.51
N GLN A 125 31.70 39.24 -36.15
CA GLN A 125 30.43 39.70 -35.60
C GLN A 125 29.38 38.58 -35.60
N GLN A 126 29.31 37.77 -36.65
CA GLN A 126 28.42 36.61 -36.71
C GLN A 126 28.78 35.56 -35.66
N LEU A 127 30.07 35.27 -35.46
CA LEU A 127 30.54 34.37 -34.42
C LEU A 127 30.16 34.88 -33.02
N LYS A 128 30.35 36.16 -32.75
CA LYS A 128 29.94 36.78 -31.47
C LYS A 128 28.44 36.66 -31.23
N LYS A 129 27.61 36.83 -32.27
CA LYS A 129 26.16 36.65 -32.19
C LYS A 129 25.79 35.20 -31.89
N LEU A 130 26.37 34.24 -32.61
CA LEU A 130 26.11 32.81 -32.40
C LEU A 130 26.54 32.34 -31.01
N LEU A 131 27.68 32.78 -30.50
CA LEU A 131 28.13 32.45 -29.14
C LEU A 131 27.17 33.03 -28.08
N ALA A 132 26.65 34.24 -28.28
CA ALA A 132 25.64 34.82 -27.39
C ALA A 132 24.31 34.07 -27.45
N GLU A 133 23.89 33.61 -28.63
CA GLU A 133 22.70 32.77 -28.81
C GLU A 133 22.88 31.38 -28.17
N GLU A 134 24.05 30.77 -28.28
CA GLU A 134 24.40 29.50 -27.63
C GLU A 134 24.32 29.62 -26.11
N GLU A 135 24.90 30.67 -25.53
CA GLU A 135 24.84 30.92 -24.08
C GLU A 135 23.39 31.11 -23.60
N GLN A 136 22.56 31.82 -24.37
CA GLN A 136 21.13 31.97 -24.06
C GLN A 136 20.38 30.64 -24.14
N LEU A 137 20.63 29.84 -25.17
CA LEU A 137 20.00 28.52 -25.34
C LEU A 137 20.39 27.55 -24.22
N ASP A 138 21.65 27.58 -23.77
CA ASP A 138 22.11 26.76 -22.65
C ASP A 138 21.43 27.14 -21.34
N LEU A 139 21.25 28.43 -21.07
CA LEU A 139 20.48 28.91 -19.92
C LEU A 139 19.02 28.47 -19.99
N ASP A 140 18.38 28.61 -21.15
CA ASP A 140 16.99 28.16 -21.37
C ASP A 140 16.84 26.63 -21.23
N LEU A 141 17.85 25.87 -21.68
CA LEU A 141 17.85 24.43 -21.57
C LEU A 141 18.00 23.99 -20.11
N GLN A 142 18.90 24.63 -19.35
CA GLN A 142 19.07 24.38 -17.92
C GLN A 142 17.79 24.70 -17.13
N THR A 143 17.13 25.82 -17.41
CA THR A 143 15.86 26.17 -16.74
C THR A 143 14.77 25.16 -17.07
N LYS A 144 14.62 24.78 -18.35
CA LYS A 144 13.66 23.73 -18.76
C LYS A 144 13.93 22.38 -18.08
N ARG A 145 15.19 21.95 -18.00
CA ARG A 145 15.57 20.71 -17.27
C ARG A 145 15.16 20.77 -15.80
N ARG A 146 15.47 21.86 -15.10
CA ARG A 146 15.05 22.05 -13.70
C ARG A 146 13.53 22.03 -13.54
N THR A 147 12.78 22.65 -14.45
CA THR A 147 11.31 22.61 -14.41
C THR A 147 10.75 21.21 -14.66
N ALA A 148 11.37 20.42 -15.54
CA ALA A 148 10.98 19.04 -15.81
C ALA A 148 11.27 18.10 -14.63
N GLU A 149 12.42 18.26 -13.98
CA GLU A 149 12.78 17.54 -12.74
C GLU A 149 11.78 17.85 -11.62
N ALA A 150 11.50 19.13 -11.36
CA ALA A 150 10.51 19.52 -10.36
C ALA A 150 9.08 19.02 -10.67
N ALA A 151 8.69 18.95 -11.95
CA ALA A 151 7.41 18.38 -12.35
C ALA A 151 7.37 16.85 -12.15
N SER A 152 8.47 16.16 -12.43
CA SER A 152 8.62 14.71 -12.21
C SER A 152 8.53 14.35 -10.73
N GLU A 153 9.20 15.12 -9.87
CA GLU A 153 9.12 14.97 -8.40
C GLU A 153 7.69 15.12 -7.89
N LYS A 154 6.98 16.19 -8.30
CA LYS A 154 5.58 16.42 -7.95
C LYS A 154 4.67 15.29 -8.43
N SER A 155 4.89 14.78 -9.64
CA SER A 155 4.15 13.62 -10.17
C SER A 155 4.39 12.39 -9.29
N GLY A 156 5.65 12.11 -8.93
CA GLY A 156 6.00 11.02 -8.03
C GLY A 156 5.33 11.11 -6.66
N GLU A 157 5.22 12.31 -6.08
CA GLU A 157 4.48 12.55 -4.84
C GLU A 157 2.98 12.29 -4.99
N LEU A 158 2.37 12.74 -6.08
CA LEU A 158 0.95 12.49 -6.37
C LEU A 158 0.67 10.99 -6.56
N TRP A 159 1.55 10.27 -7.24
CA TRP A 159 1.43 8.81 -7.40
C TRP A 159 1.56 8.05 -6.08
N LYS A 160 2.39 8.52 -5.15
CA LYS A 160 2.46 7.97 -3.79
C LYS A 160 1.13 8.18 -3.04
N LYS A 161 0.63 9.41 -3.02
CA LYS A 161 -0.67 9.74 -2.40
C LYS A 161 -1.82 8.94 -3.01
N TYR A 162 -1.85 8.80 -4.34
CA TYR A 162 -2.85 7.99 -5.03
C TYR A 162 -2.83 6.53 -4.57
N ARG A 163 -1.63 5.94 -4.44
CA ARG A 163 -1.45 4.58 -3.95
C ARG A 163 -1.89 4.40 -2.50
N ASP A 164 -1.54 5.34 -1.63
CA ASP A 164 -1.94 5.32 -0.21
C ASP A 164 -3.46 5.45 -0.07
N ASN A 165 -4.08 6.35 -0.83
CA ASN A 165 -5.54 6.49 -0.87
C ASN A 165 -6.21 5.21 -1.40
N LEU A 166 -5.66 4.59 -2.45
CA LEU A 166 -6.21 3.36 -3.01
C LEU A 166 -6.12 2.20 -2.01
N ARG A 167 -5.04 2.11 -1.23
CA ARG A 167 -4.93 1.16 -0.11
C ARG A 167 -6.04 1.39 0.92
N GLN A 168 -6.24 2.63 1.35
CA GLN A 168 -7.30 2.97 2.32
C GLN A 168 -8.68 2.57 1.79
N VAL A 169 -8.98 2.83 0.51
CA VAL A 169 -10.26 2.43 -0.09
C VAL A 169 -10.47 0.91 -0.04
N PHE A 170 -9.42 0.11 -0.26
CA PHE A 170 -9.53 -1.34 -0.15
C PHE A 170 -9.69 -1.81 1.31
N GLU A 171 -8.98 -1.20 2.26
CA GLU A 171 -9.13 -1.48 3.70
C GLU A 171 -10.56 -1.15 4.16
N ASP A 172 -11.08 0.02 3.81
CA ASP A 172 -12.45 0.44 4.12
C ASP A 172 -13.49 -0.49 3.48
N GLN A 173 -13.23 -0.97 2.25
CA GLN A 173 -14.11 -1.92 1.56
C GLN A 173 -14.15 -3.28 2.28
N ASP A 174 -13.00 -3.78 2.73
CA ASP A 174 -12.94 -5.04 3.50
C ASP A 174 -13.65 -4.90 4.85
N GLU A 175 -13.51 -3.75 5.54
CA GLU A 175 -14.26 -3.45 6.77
C GLU A 175 -15.78 -3.39 6.52
N LEU A 176 -16.21 -2.75 5.44
CA LEU A 176 -17.63 -2.71 5.05
C LEU A 176 -18.19 -4.11 4.82
N HIS A 177 -17.47 -4.97 4.09
CA HIS A 177 -17.89 -6.36 3.86
C HIS A 177 -18.00 -7.14 5.18
N SER A 178 -17.07 -6.93 6.12
CA SER A 178 -17.13 -7.55 7.46
C SER A 178 -18.37 -7.09 8.24
N LEU A 179 -18.64 -5.78 8.27
CA LEU A 179 -19.79 -5.21 8.97
C LEU A 179 -21.12 -5.66 8.36
N GLU A 180 -21.19 -5.78 7.03
CA GLU A 180 -22.38 -6.30 6.35
C GLU A 180 -22.65 -7.77 6.71
N ALA A 181 -21.61 -8.59 6.81
CA ALA A 181 -21.74 -9.99 7.23
C ALA A 181 -22.23 -10.10 8.68
N GLU A 182 -21.70 -9.27 9.60
CA GLU A 182 -22.16 -9.20 10.98
C GLU A 182 -23.62 -8.77 11.09
N ARG A 183 -24.02 -7.75 10.32
CA ARG A 183 -25.43 -7.31 10.26
C ARG A 183 -26.34 -8.43 9.79
N GLN A 184 -25.98 -9.13 8.72
CA GLN A 184 -26.78 -10.26 8.21
C GLN A 184 -26.90 -11.39 9.25
N TYR A 185 -25.80 -11.72 9.95
CA TYR A 185 -25.84 -12.70 11.03
C TYR A 185 -26.78 -12.25 12.16
N ALA A 186 -26.65 -11.00 12.61
CA ALA A 186 -27.50 -10.44 13.65
C ALA A 186 -28.99 -10.44 13.26
N GLU A 187 -29.32 -10.09 12.01
CA GLU A 187 -30.69 -10.16 11.49
C GLU A 187 -31.25 -11.59 11.50
N VAL A 188 -30.45 -12.59 11.13
CA VAL A 188 -30.87 -14.00 11.17
C VAL A 188 -31.11 -14.45 12.61
N GLN A 189 -30.24 -14.09 13.55
CA GLN A 189 -30.44 -14.42 14.96
C GLN A 189 -31.66 -13.70 15.54
N HIS A 190 -31.86 -12.43 15.20
CA HIS A 190 -33.02 -11.66 15.61
C HIS A 190 -34.32 -12.30 15.12
N ARG A 191 -34.39 -12.70 13.83
CA ARG A 191 -35.56 -13.42 13.29
C ARG A 191 -35.79 -14.73 14.02
N LYS A 192 -34.75 -15.53 14.25
CA LYS A 192 -34.87 -16.76 15.04
C LYS A 192 -35.44 -16.49 16.42
N LEU A 193 -34.94 -15.49 17.15
CA LEU A 193 -35.45 -15.13 18.48
C LEU A 193 -36.87 -14.59 18.45
N THR A 194 -37.24 -13.83 17.41
CA THR A 194 -38.60 -13.29 17.22
C THR A 194 -39.62 -14.39 16.94
N ASP A 195 -39.24 -15.35 16.10
CA ASP A 195 -40.09 -16.47 15.71
C ASP A 195 -40.13 -17.58 16.78
N THR A 196 -39.18 -17.55 17.72
CA THR A 196 -39.08 -18.54 18.79
C THR A 196 -40.06 -18.23 19.91
N ASN A 197 -41.15 -19.00 19.94
CA ASN A 197 -42.01 -19.04 21.09
C ASN A 197 -41.38 -19.92 22.20
N VAL A 198 -41.03 -19.30 23.33
CA VAL A 198 -40.42 -20.00 24.48
C VAL A 198 -41.35 -21.08 25.05
N LEU A 199 -42.67 -20.87 25.07
CA LEU A 199 -43.61 -21.88 25.57
C LEU A 199 -43.67 -23.08 24.63
N ASP A 200 -43.66 -22.85 23.31
CA ASP A 200 -43.65 -23.93 22.31
C ASP A 200 -42.34 -24.72 22.33
N LEU A 201 -41.21 -24.07 22.62
CA LEU A 201 -39.92 -24.75 22.83
C LEU A 201 -39.88 -25.60 24.10
N CYS A 202 -40.43 -25.11 25.21
CA CYS A 202 -40.41 -25.82 26.49
C CYS A 202 -41.45 -26.93 26.56
N PHE A 203 -42.60 -26.74 25.90
CA PHE A 203 -43.75 -27.65 25.91
C PHE A 203 -44.23 -27.87 24.48
N HIS A 204 -43.48 -28.68 23.73
CA HIS A 204 -43.85 -29.01 22.37
C HIS A 204 -45.07 -29.93 22.35
N ILE A 205 -46.23 -29.37 22.04
CA ILE A 205 -47.49 -30.11 21.90
C ILE A 205 -47.73 -30.46 20.43
N TRP A 206 -47.72 -31.75 20.14
CA TRP A 206 -47.99 -32.30 18.83
C TRP A 206 -49.23 -33.18 18.86
N VAL A 207 -50.17 -32.95 17.95
CA VAL A 207 -51.40 -33.73 17.85
C VAL A 207 -51.58 -34.09 16.38
N ASP A 208 -51.08 -35.26 16.00
CA ASP A 208 -51.25 -35.81 14.65
C ASP A 208 -51.89 -37.20 14.74
N GLY A 209 -53.10 -37.31 14.20
CA GLY A 209 -53.91 -38.52 14.30
C GLY A 209 -54.72 -38.64 15.59
N ILE A 210 -54.64 -39.82 16.23
CA ILE A 210 -55.53 -40.21 17.34
C ILE A 210 -54.97 -39.75 18.69
N VAL A 211 -53.64 -39.74 18.85
CA VAL A 211 -52.95 -39.55 20.12
C VAL A 211 -52.18 -38.24 20.10
N GLY A 212 -52.29 -37.46 21.16
CA GLY A 212 -51.48 -36.26 21.35
C GLY A 212 -50.22 -36.57 22.13
N GLU A 213 -49.17 -35.81 21.86
CA GLU A 213 -47.88 -35.89 22.51
C GLU A 213 -47.49 -34.55 23.11
N ILE A 214 -46.81 -34.57 24.24
CA ILE A 214 -46.17 -33.41 24.85
C ILE A 214 -44.71 -33.73 25.16
N ASN A 215 -43.77 -32.96 24.59
CA ASN A 215 -42.33 -33.20 24.71
C ASN A 215 -41.92 -34.64 24.38
N GLY A 216 -42.63 -35.28 23.43
CA GLY A 216 -42.41 -36.66 22.99
C GLY A 216 -43.07 -37.74 23.85
N PHE A 217 -43.80 -37.39 24.91
CA PHE A 217 -44.57 -38.35 25.70
C PHE A 217 -46.00 -38.46 25.18
N ARG A 218 -46.44 -39.68 24.86
CA ARG A 218 -47.78 -39.97 24.35
C ARG A 218 -48.81 -39.93 25.46
N LEU A 219 -49.84 -39.10 25.29
CA LEU A 219 -50.98 -39.01 26.20
C LEU A 219 -52.19 -39.71 25.58
N GLY A 220 -52.23 -41.03 25.76
CA GLY A 220 -53.29 -41.86 25.20
C GLY A 220 -52.99 -43.34 25.36
N TYR A 221 -53.92 -44.15 24.90
CA TYR A 221 -53.78 -45.59 24.78
C TYR A 221 -54.09 -46.02 23.35
N LEU A 222 -53.18 -46.78 22.73
CA LEU A 222 -53.41 -47.48 21.47
C LEU A 222 -53.37 -48.99 21.72
N LYS A 223 -54.24 -49.74 21.04
CA LYS A 223 -54.24 -51.22 21.12
C LYS A 223 -52.98 -51.83 20.52
N ASP A 224 -52.47 -51.24 19.44
CA ASP A 224 -51.32 -51.78 18.69
C ASP A 224 -49.98 -51.51 19.39
N ALA A 225 -49.93 -50.45 20.21
CA ALA A 225 -48.76 -50.03 20.96
C ALA A 225 -49.21 -49.51 22.34
N PRO A 226 -49.34 -50.41 23.34
CA PRO A 226 -49.81 -50.01 24.66
C PRO A 226 -48.81 -49.02 25.28
N VAL A 227 -49.32 -47.86 25.67
CA VAL A 227 -48.55 -46.82 26.36
C VAL A 227 -48.53 -47.16 27.85
N GLU A 228 -47.33 -47.21 28.43
CA GLU A 228 -47.18 -47.47 29.86
C GLU A 228 -47.65 -46.27 30.70
N PHE A 229 -48.13 -46.55 31.91
CA PHE A 229 -48.50 -45.49 32.84
C PHE A 229 -47.33 -44.55 33.19
N THR A 230 -46.10 -45.04 33.14
CA THR A 230 -44.89 -44.24 33.33
C THR A 230 -44.82 -43.06 32.36
N GLU A 231 -45.11 -43.31 31.07
CA GLU A 231 -45.16 -42.33 30.00
C GLU A 231 -46.38 -41.39 30.16
N ILE A 232 -47.56 -41.93 30.45
CA ILE A 232 -48.78 -41.14 30.70
C ILE A 232 -48.58 -40.19 31.90
N ASN A 233 -48.01 -40.69 32.98
CA ASN A 233 -47.71 -39.91 34.18
C ASN A 233 -46.70 -38.80 33.89
N ALA A 234 -45.69 -39.06 33.04
CA ALA A 234 -44.75 -38.05 32.59
C ALA A 234 -45.45 -36.97 31.73
N ALA A 235 -46.30 -37.36 30.78
CA ALA A 235 -47.10 -36.45 29.98
C ALA A 235 -48.03 -35.57 30.84
N LEU A 236 -48.75 -36.17 31.79
CA LEU A 236 -49.59 -35.44 32.75
C LEU A 236 -48.77 -34.49 33.62
N GLY A 237 -47.58 -34.90 34.04
CA GLY A 237 -46.65 -34.04 34.78
C GLY A 237 -46.24 -32.79 34.00
N GLN A 238 -45.88 -32.96 32.72
CA GLN A 238 -45.55 -31.85 31.81
C GLN A 238 -46.75 -30.91 31.61
N ILE A 239 -47.96 -31.47 31.50
CA ILE A 239 -49.20 -30.71 31.32
C ILE A 239 -49.57 -29.91 32.58
N VAL A 240 -49.37 -30.46 33.77
CA VAL A 240 -49.57 -29.74 35.03
C VAL A 240 -48.58 -28.58 35.16
N LEU A 241 -47.31 -28.83 34.83
CA LEU A 241 -46.29 -27.77 34.82
C LEU A 241 -46.63 -26.67 33.83
N LEU A 242 -47.08 -27.03 32.62
CA LEU A 242 -47.52 -26.06 31.63
C LEU A 242 -48.69 -25.22 32.16
N LEU A 243 -49.70 -25.85 32.76
CA LEU A 243 -50.84 -25.16 33.34
C LEU A 243 -50.44 -24.20 34.46
N GLU A 244 -49.54 -24.62 35.35
CA GLU A 244 -48.98 -23.79 36.42
C GLU A 244 -48.30 -22.54 35.84
N ILE A 245 -47.45 -22.70 34.82
CA ILE A 245 -46.76 -21.60 34.13
C ILE A 245 -47.74 -20.68 33.40
N LEU A 246 -48.78 -21.22 32.75
CA LEU A 246 -49.78 -20.41 32.04
C LEU A 246 -50.59 -19.55 33.04
N LEU A 247 -51.00 -20.12 34.18
CA LEU A 247 -51.70 -19.38 35.23
C LEU A 247 -50.82 -18.27 35.83
N GLU A 248 -49.55 -18.58 36.13
CA GLU A 248 -48.59 -17.60 36.63
C GLU A 248 -48.32 -16.48 35.62
N ARG A 249 -48.13 -16.83 34.33
CA ARG A 249 -47.85 -15.86 33.25
C ARG A 249 -49.01 -14.91 33.01
N ILE A 250 -50.25 -15.39 33.11
CA ILE A 250 -51.44 -14.54 33.04
C ILE A 250 -51.61 -13.74 34.34
N GLY A 251 -51.08 -14.22 35.47
CA GLY A 251 -51.23 -13.61 36.78
C GLY A 251 -52.61 -13.87 37.39
N VAL A 252 -53.17 -15.07 37.15
CA VAL A 252 -54.46 -15.51 37.72
C VAL A 252 -54.24 -16.73 38.59
N GLN A 253 -54.99 -16.82 39.69
CA GLN A 253 -54.99 -17.97 40.58
C GLN A 253 -56.42 -18.40 40.83
N HIS A 254 -56.67 -19.71 40.76
CA HIS A 254 -57.97 -20.24 41.11
C HIS A 254 -58.12 -20.26 42.64
N HIS A 255 -59.23 -19.70 43.14
CA HIS A 255 -59.51 -19.52 44.57
C HIS A 255 -59.36 -20.80 45.42
N GLU A 256 -59.77 -21.96 44.88
CA GLU A 256 -59.74 -23.22 45.59
C GLU A 256 -58.74 -24.26 45.05
N LEU A 257 -58.20 -24.10 43.85
CA LEU A 257 -57.46 -25.17 43.17
C LEU A 257 -56.06 -24.68 42.79
N MET A 258 -55.05 -25.48 43.10
CA MET A 258 -53.66 -25.15 42.78
C MET A 258 -53.00 -26.35 42.09
N PRO A 259 -52.55 -26.22 40.84
CA PRO A 259 -51.70 -27.23 40.22
C PRO A 259 -50.34 -27.27 40.93
N VAL A 260 -49.80 -28.47 41.13
CA VAL A 260 -48.46 -28.66 41.70
C VAL A 260 -47.69 -29.64 40.83
N ALA A 261 -46.75 -29.11 40.05
CA ALA A 261 -45.87 -29.92 39.23
C ALA A 261 -44.78 -30.63 40.06
N MET A 262 -44.79 -31.96 40.04
CA MET A 262 -43.83 -32.83 40.74
C MET A 262 -43.35 -33.96 39.81
N GLY A 263 -43.03 -33.60 38.56
CA GLY A 263 -42.66 -34.56 37.51
C GLY A 263 -43.79 -35.57 37.26
N SER A 264 -43.46 -36.85 37.16
CA SER A 264 -44.44 -37.93 36.95
C SER A 264 -45.42 -38.15 38.12
N HIS A 265 -45.28 -37.44 39.24
CA HIS A 265 -46.17 -37.56 40.40
C HIS A 265 -46.91 -36.25 40.67
N SER A 266 -47.24 -35.51 39.61
CA SER A 266 -47.95 -34.23 39.71
C SER A 266 -49.39 -34.41 40.21
N TYR A 267 -49.93 -33.39 40.84
CA TYR A 267 -51.27 -33.43 41.46
C TYR A 267 -51.88 -32.04 41.56
N ILE A 268 -53.18 -31.97 41.87
CA ILE A 268 -53.89 -30.72 42.13
C ILE A 268 -54.30 -30.67 43.59
N LYS A 269 -53.97 -29.57 44.26
CA LYS A 269 -54.38 -29.30 45.65
C LYS A 269 -55.71 -28.56 45.67
N LEU A 270 -56.61 -28.99 46.56
CA LEU A 270 -57.75 -28.20 46.98
C LEU A 270 -57.36 -27.39 48.21
N ARG A 271 -57.36 -26.07 48.09
CA ARG A 271 -57.07 -25.12 49.17
C ARG A 271 -58.32 -24.37 49.56
N ARG A 272 -58.64 -24.28 50.84
CA ARG A 272 -59.71 -23.42 51.34
C ARG A 272 -59.15 -22.54 52.45
N ASN A 273 -59.32 -21.22 52.32
CA ASN A 273 -58.81 -20.22 53.27
C ASN A 273 -57.30 -20.35 53.56
N GLY A 274 -56.49 -20.66 52.55
CA GLY A 274 -55.04 -20.83 52.72
C GLY A 274 -54.59 -22.22 53.21
N ILE A 275 -55.52 -23.10 53.58
CA ILE A 275 -55.23 -24.43 54.12
C ILE A 275 -55.41 -25.47 53.01
N ASP A 276 -54.37 -26.28 52.79
CA ASP A 276 -54.41 -27.42 51.88
C ASP A 276 -55.31 -28.52 52.50
N MET A 277 -56.45 -28.82 51.86
CA MET A 277 -57.47 -29.74 52.37
C MET A 277 -57.29 -31.15 51.79
N GLU A 278 -57.20 -31.25 50.47
CA GLU A 278 -57.13 -32.51 49.74
C GLU A 278 -56.14 -32.41 48.59
N THR A 279 -55.56 -33.55 48.19
CA THR A 279 -54.71 -33.66 47.00
C THR A 279 -55.32 -34.66 46.03
N TYR A 280 -55.41 -34.29 44.76
CA TYR A 280 -55.93 -35.13 43.69
C TYR A 280 -54.79 -35.50 42.75
N ALA A 281 -54.33 -36.75 42.85
CA ALA A 281 -53.23 -37.26 42.06
C ALA A 281 -53.56 -37.26 40.55
N LEU A 282 -52.61 -36.81 39.72
CA LEU A 282 -52.63 -36.93 38.27
C LEU A 282 -51.64 -38.01 37.80
N TYR A 283 -51.45 -39.04 38.62
CA TYR A 283 -50.59 -40.17 38.32
C TYR A 283 -51.25 -41.47 38.77
N GLY A 284 -51.03 -42.54 38.01
CA GLY A 284 -51.56 -43.86 38.30
C GLY A 284 -50.49 -44.93 38.29
N GLN A 285 -50.88 -46.14 38.69
CA GLN A 285 -50.06 -47.34 38.64
C GLN A 285 -50.86 -48.47 37.98
N GLY A 286 -50.16 -49.48 37.45
CA GLY A 286 -50.77 -50.67 36.85
C GLY A 286 -50.94 -50.56 35.34
N THR A 287 -52.11 -50.96 34.84
CA THR A 287 -52.44 -50.89 33.41
C THR A 287 -53.54 -49.85 33.21
N PRO A 288 -53.38 -48.90 32.27
CA PRO A 288 -54.44 -47.95 31.94
C PRO A 288 -55.76 -48.66 31.64
N LEU A 289 -56.89 -48.06 32.00
CA LEU A 289 -58.25 -48.58 31.77
C LEU A 289 -58.62 -49.87 32.55
N SER A 290 -57.73 -50.42 33.39
CA SER A 290 -57.99 -51.65 34.17
C SER A 290 -58.93 -51.48 35.38
N GLY A 291 -59.61 -50.33 35.52
CA GLY A 291 -60.71 -50.13 36.47
C GLY A 291 -60.34 -49.58 37.87
N SER A 292 -59.10 -49.18 38.13
CA SER A 292 -58.68 -48.62 39.43
C SER A 292 -57.75 -47.40 39.33
N SER A 293 -57.97 -46.54 38.35
CA SER A 293 -57.14 -45.33 38.23
C SER A 293 -57.57 -44.26 39.21
N GLY A 294 -56.77 -44.07 40.26
CA GLY A 294 -56.87 -42.93 41.18
C GLY A 294 -56.65 -41.56 40.51
N ILE A 295 -56.45 -41.51 39.19
CA ILE A 295 -56.22 -40.31 38.38
C ILE A 295 -57.53 -39.55 38.10
N ASP A 296 -58.69 -40.23 38.06
CA ASP A 296 -59.94 -39.62 37.62
C ASP A 296 -60.33 -38.36 38.41
N PRO A 297 -60.24 -38.32 39.75
CA PRO A 297 -60.45 -37.09 40.51
C PRO A 297 -59.48 -35.97 40.10
N GLY A 298 -58.21 -36.32 39.85
CA GLY A 298 -57.19 -35.40 39.36
C GLY A 298 -57.55 -34.80 38.01
N ILE A 299 -57.94 -35.63 37.03
CA ILE A 299 -58.30 -35.17 35.68
C ILE A 299 -59.49 -34.20 35.71
N ARG A 300 -60.50 -34.48 36.55
CA ARG A 300 -61.66 -33.60 36.71
C ARG A 300 -61.27 -32.22 37.23
N ARG A 301 -60.41 -32.18 38.27
CA ARG A 301 -59.89 -30.90 38.79
C ARG A 301 -58.98 -30.20 37.79
N PHE A 302 -58.24 -30.96 36.98
CA PHE A 302 -57.41 -30.42 35.91
C PHE A 302 -58.25 -29.73 34.85
N LEU A 303 -59.30 -30.39 34.37
CA LEU A 303 -60.24 -29.80 33.41
C LEU A 303 -60.95 -28.57 33.99
N GLN A 304 -61.29 -28.57 35.28
CA GLN A 304 -61.85 -27.40 35.95
C GLN A 304 -60.87 -26.20 35.93
N LEU A 305 -59.59 -26.43 36.20
CA LEU A 305 -58.56 -25.39 36.11
C LEU A 305 -58.30 -24.94 34.67
N LEU A 306 -58.30 -25.86 33.70
CA LEU A 306 -58.14 -25.53 32.29
C LEU A 306 -59.33 -24.71 31.78
N GLU A 307 -60.56 -25.07 32.15
CA GLU A 307 -61.75 -24.30 31.83
C GLU A 307 -61.68 -22.88 32.42
N PHE A 308 -61.20 -22.75 33.66
CA PHE A 308 -60.94 -21.46 34.29
C PHE A 308 -59.90 -20.64 33.49
N LEU A 309 -58.76 -21.23 33.13
CA LEU A 309 -57.74 -20.59 32.30
C LEU A 309 -58.30 -20.10 30.96
N LEU A 310 -59.04 -20.94 30.24
CA LEU A 310 -59.61 -20.60 28.93
C LEU A 310 -60.63 -19.47 29.03
N LYS A 311 -61.40 -19.39 30.12
CA LYS A 311 -62.32 -18.27 30.39
C LYS A 311 -61.56 -16.96 30.63
N GLU A 312 -60.54 -16.99 31.49
CA GLU A 312 -59.68 -15.82 31.76
C GLU A 312 -58.99 -15.31 30.48
N LEU A 313 -58.52 -16.20 29.61
CA LEU A 313 -57.93 -15.84 28.32
C LEU A 313 -58.95 -15.20 27.37
N LYS A 314 -60.17 -15.73 27.34
CA LYS A 314 -61.27 -15.19 26.53
C LYS A 314 -61.73 -13.82 27.02
N ASP A 315 -61.72 -13.59 28.32
CA ASP A 315 -62.08 -12.29 28.91
C ASP A 315 -61.03 -11.23 28.60
N ARG A 316 -59.74 -11.60 28.56
CA ARG A 316 -58.63 -10.72 28.14
C ARG A 316 -58.59 -10.47 26.64
N ASN A 317 -58.86 -11.49 25.83
CA ASN A 317 -58.95 -11.36 24.38
C ASN A 317 -60.28 -11.91 23.87
N LYS A 318 -61.25 -11.03 23.60
CA LYS A 318 -62.58 -11.42 23.10
C LYS A 318 -62.56 -12.16 21.75
N ASN A 319 -61.46 -12.06 21.00
CA ASN A 319 -61.28 -12.79 19.75
C ASN A 319 -60.81 -14.23 19.96
N PHE A 320 -60.29 -14.57 21.15
CA PHE A 320 -59.87 -15.92 21.49
C PHE A 320 -61.09 -16.82 21.59
N LYS A 321 -61.09 -17.89 20.79
CA LYS A 321 -62.08 -18.96 20.84
C LYS A 321 -61.35 -20.25 21.15
N PRO A 322 -61.53 -20.84 22.34
CA PRO A 322 -60.93 -22.15 22.63
C PRO A 322 -61.43 -23.17 21.59
N PRO A 323 -60.54 -24.00 21.02
CA PRO A 323 -60.90 -24.99 20.00
C PRO A 323 -62.04 -25.91 20.45
N TYR A 324 -61.98 -26.41 21.68
CA TYR A 324 -62.97 -27.33 22.23
C TYR A 324 -63.59 -26.79 23.52
N GLN A 325 -64.85 -27.14 23.75
CA GLN A 325 -65.57 -26.73 24.96
C GLN A 325 -65.43 -27.81 26.03
N ILE A 326 -65.03 -27.39 27.23
CA ILE A 326 -64.95 -28.25 28.41
C ILE A 326 -66.28 -28.17 29.14
N HIS A 327 -66.92 -29.32 29.38
CA HIS A 327 -68.16 -29.46 30.13
C HIS A 327 -67.95 -30.48 31.25
N ALA A 328 -67.64 -29.99 32.46
CA ALA A 328 -67.26 -30.81 33.61
C ALA A 328 -66.12 -31.79 33.29
N ASP A 329 -66.43 -33.06 33.03
CA ASP A 329 -65.43 -34.10 32.81
C ASP A 329 -65.28 -34.50 31.33
N SER A 330 -65.90 -33.75 30.41
CA SER A 330 -65.91 -34.08 28.99
C SER A 330 -65.53 -32.90 28.10
N LEU A 331 -64.83 -33.19 27.00
CA LEU A 331 -64.54 -32.24 25.94
C LEU A 331 -65.47 -32.48 24.76
N VAL A 332 -65.97 -31.41 24.14
CA VAL A 332 -66.89 -31.47 23.00
C VAL A 332 -66.13 -31.18 21.71
N ASP A 333 -66.16 -32.14 20.79
CA ASP A 333 -65.66 -32.01 19.42
C ASP A 333 -66.77 -32.37 18.43
N ASN A 334 -67.10 -31.45 17.52
CA ASN A 334 -68.17 -31.60 16.52
C ASN A 334 -69.52 -32.09 17.09
N GLY A 335 -69.87 -31.66 18.31
CA GLY A 335 -71.10 -32.05 19.01
C GLY A 335 -71.03 -33.38 19.76
N VAL A 336 -69.93 -34.13 19.66
CA VAL A 336 -69.69 -35.37 20.39
C VAL A 336 -68.95 -35.07 21.69
N LYS A 337 -69.49 -35.56 22.82
CA LYS A 337 -68.84 -35.47 24.14
C LYS A 337 -67.88 -36.64 24.33
N TYR A 338 -66.59 -36.33 24.52
CA TYR A 338 -65.55 -37.28 24.86
C TYR A 338 -65.22 -37.16 26.35
N ASN A 339 -65.47 -38.22 27.11
CA ASN A 339 -65.21 -38.25 28.54
C ASN A 339 -63.70 -38.40 28.80
N ALA A 340 -63.14 -37.56 29.67
CA ALA A 340 -61.74 -37.60 30.08
C ALA A 340 -61.47 -38.52 31.28
N VAL A 341 -62.52 -38.97 31.96
CA VAL A 341 -62.46 -39.98 33.04
C VAL A 341 -62.02 -41.31 32.42
N MET A 342 -61.01 -41.95 33.00
CA MET A 342 -60.45 -43.18 32.47
C MET A 342 -61.24 -44.42 32.93
N THR A 343 -61.78 -44.42 34.15
CA THR A 343 -62.58 -45.55 34.66
C THR A 343 -63.84 -45.76 33.80
N LEU A 344 -64.05 -47.01 33.36
CA LEU A 344 -65.18 -47.43 32.52
C LEU A 344 -65.27 -46.69 31.17
N ASN A 345 -64.14 -46.20 30.66
CA ASN A 345 -64.06 -45.57 29.34
C ASN A 345 -63.46 -46.51 28.29
N THR A 346 -63.70 -46.23 27.02
CA THR A 346 -63.00 -46.90 25.92
C THR A 346 -61.67 -46.20 25.67
N ASP A 347 -60.63 -46.96 25.36
CA ASP A 347 -59.33 -46.46 24.92
C ASP A 347 -59.43 -45.35 23.87
N VAL A 348 -60.17 -45.57 22.79
CA VAL A 348 -60.31 -44.60 21.69
C VAL A 348 -60.91 -43.27 22.19
N ARG A 349 -61.93 -43.31 23.05
CA ARG A 349 -62.59 -42.10 23.55
C ARG A 349 -61.74 -41.34 24.55
N TRP A 350 -61.06 -42.05 25.47
CA TRP A 350 -60.18 -41.42 26.44
C TRP A 350 -58.98 -40.78 25.74
N THR A 351 -58.35 -41.50 24.82
CA THR A 351 -57.26 -40.99 23.98
C THR A 351 -57.68 -39.77 23.18
N ARG A 352 -58.88 -39.79 22.58
CA ARG A 352 -59.42 -38.62 21.89
C ARG A 352 -59.62 -37.44 22.85
N ALA A 353 -60.20 -37.65 24.03
CA ALA A 353 -60.36 -36.60 25.04
C ALA A 353 -59.01 -35.96 25.43
N MET A 354 -57.97 -36.76 25.62
CA MET A 354 -56.62 -36.31 25.93
C MET A 354 -56.01 -35.47 24.78
N ALA A 355 -56.17 -35.90 23.52
CA ALA A 355 -55.73 -35.14 22.35
C ALA A 355 -56.45 -33.78 22.21
N LEU A 356 -57.76 -33.74 22.48
CA LEU A 356 -58.53 -32.49 22.49
C LEU A 356 -58.03 -31.55 23.59
N MET A 357 -57.78 -32.06 24.79
CA MET A 357 -57.26 -31.30 25.92
C MET A 357 -55.87 -30.69 25.60
N LEU A 358 -54.98 -31.46 24.98
CA LEU A 358 -53.68 -30.98 24.51
C LEU A 358 -53.83 -29.87 23.47
N THR A 359 -54.80 -29.98 22.57
CA THR A 359 -55.06 -28.94 21.57
C THR A 359 -55.54 -27.63 22.21
N ASP A 360 -56.41 -27.71 23.22
CA ASP A 360 -56.84 -26.54 23.98
C ASP A 360 -55.67 -25.90 24.75
N LEU A 361 -54.80 -26.70 25.36
CA LEU A 361 -53.57 -26.22 26.00
C LEU A 361 -52.63 -25.52 25.00
N LYS A 362 -52.46 -26.10 23.80
CA LYS A 362 -51.67 -25.48 22.73
C LYS A 362 -52.24 -24.12 22.30
N ALA A 363 -53.56 -24.02 22.19
CA ALA A 363 -54.23 -22.75 21.90
C ALA A 363 -54.06 -21.75 23.05
N ALA A 364 -54.09 -22.21 24.30
CA ALA A 364 -53.84 -21.38 25.48
C ALA A 364 -52.39 -20.85 25.50
N CYS A 365 -51.39 -21.67 25.16
CA CYS A 365 -49.99 -21.22 25.00
C CYS A 365 -49.90 -20.09 23.98
N ALA A 366 -50.37 -20.33 22.76
CA ALA A 366 -50.33 -19.34 21.68
C ALA A 366 -51.01 -18.02 22.07
N GLN A 367 -52.13 -18.09 22.81
CA GLN A 367 -52.82 -16.90 23.28
C GLN A 367 -52.10 -16.19 24.43
N CYS A 368 -51.48 -16.93 25.35
CA CYS A 368 -50.62 -16.36 26.40
C CYS A 368 -49.42 -15.63 25.82
N ASP A 369 -48.80 -16.18 24.78
CA ASP A 369 -47.68 -15.53 24.10
C ASP A 369 -48.13 -14.29 23.34
N ALA A 370 -49.30 -14.31 22.69
CA ALA A 370 -49.87 -13.14 22.01
C ALA A 370 -50.28 -12.01 22.97
N LEU A 371 -50.60 -12.31 24.24
CA LEU A 371 -50.89 -11.30 25.26
C LEU A 371 -49.63 -10.62 25.79
N ARG A 372 -48.44 -11.22 25.58
CA ARG A 372 -47.18 -10.56 25.88
C ARG A 372 -46.95 -9.49 24.83
N SER A 373 -47.01 -8.23 25.24
CA SER A 373 -46.61 -7.12 24.38
C SER A 373 -45.24 -7.42 23.76
N PRO A 374 -45.03 -7.20 22.45
CA PRO A 374 -43.68 -7.20 21.90
C PRO A 374 -42.86 -6.20 22.73
N ILE A 375 -41.72 -6.66 23.24
CA ILE A 375 -40.75 -5.83 23.97
C ILE A 375 -40.26 -4.71 23.05
#